data_AF-A0A2G6NWW5-F1
#
_entry.id   AF-A0A2G6NWW5-F1
#
_cell.length_a   1.000
_cell.length_b   1.000
_cell.length_c   1.000
_cell.angle_alpha   90.00
_cell.angle_beta   90.00
_cell.angle_gamma   90.00
#
_symmetry.space_group_name_H-M   'P 1'
#
loop_
_entity.id
_entity.type
_entity.pdbx_description
1 polymer ?
#
loop_
_entity_poly.entity_id
_entity_poly.type
_entity_poly.pdbx_seq_one_letter_code
_entity_poly.pdbx_strand_id
1 'polypeptide(L)'
;MTGRMVYKAPDGSLTGEGCSAYMTYENRLRAFETNLGSIVGVDGGVDAIRREIYSPMRADQLPDFVQPLAVREKGYRVVYEPRALLYEDALADTADEFRMRVRVSLRAFHALKDMRGLLDPFRYGIFAWQLFSHKVLRYMAFLFMVLAFLTNLPLARHHQGFYAFTLAAQVVFYLTAVVGHGLRRSDPPKLVGLCYYLCVLNLAGGLAWIQFLQGRKQVVWKPRT
;
A
#
# COMPACT_ATOMS: atom_id res chain seq x y z
N MET A 1 10.58 -14.89 7.49
CA MET A 1 11.29 -13.60 7.58
C MET A 1 11.25 -12.93 6.23
N THR A 2 11.29 -11.61 6.19
CA THR A 2 11.41 -10.82 4.95
C THR A 2 12.61 -9.88 5.06
N GLY A 3 13.35 -9.72 3.98
CA GLY A 3 14.44 -8.76 3.88
C GLY A 3 13.98 -7.40 3.35
N ARG A 4 14.95 -6.59 2.92
CA ARG A 4 14.77 -5.24 2.40
C ARG A 4 15.14 -5.19 0.92
N MET A 5 14.19 -4.79 0.08
CA MET A 5 14.46 -4.47 -1.32
C MET A 5 15.07 -3.07 -1.45
N VAL A 6 16.08 -2.93 -2.30
CA VAL A 6 16.78 -1.68 -2.61
C VAL A 6 16.80 -1.51 -4.13
N TYR A 7 16.13 -0.48 -4.62
CA TYR A 7 16.16 -0.16 -6.05
C TYR A 7 17.47 0.52 -6.42
N LYS A 8 18.09 0.03 -7.50
CA LYS A 8 19.26 0.65 -8.14
C LYS A 8 18.86 1.25 -9.47
N ALA A 9 19.44 2.39 -9.77
CA ALA A 9 19.42 2.98 -11.09
C ALA A 9 20.37 2.22 -12.03
N PRO A 10 20.16 2.29 -13.35
CA PRO A 10 21.03 1.64 -14.34
C PRO A 10 22.51 2.08 -14.25
N ASP A 11 22.78 3.26 -13.70
CA ASP A 11 24.12 3.82 -13.47
C ASP A 11 24.71 3.50 -12.08
N GLY A 12 24.01 2.69 -11.28
CA GLY A 12 24.39 2.33 -9.91
C GLY A 12 24.04 3.38 -8.84
N SER A 13 23.44 4.51 -9.21
CA SER A 13 22.89 5.47 -8.25
C SER A 13 21.57 4.97 -7.63
N LEU A 14 21.10 5.60 -6.55
CA LEU A 14 19.82 5.28 -5.93
C LEU A 14 18.70 6.09 -6.62
N THR A 15 17.84 5.45 -7.43
CA THR A 15 16.75 6.11 -8.18
C THR A 15 15.49 6.38 -7.35
N GLY A 16 14.85 7.53 -7.63
CA GLY A 16 13.40 7.77 -7.45
C GLY A 16 12.92 8.14 -6.04
N GLU A 17 13.02 9.41 -5.66
CA GLU A 17 12.79 9.90 -4.29
C GLU A 17 11.35 9.72 -3.76
N GLY A 18 10.33 9.72 -4.62
CA GLY A 18 8.93 9.48 -4.21
C GLY A 18 8.64 8.02 -3.83
N CYS A 19 9.19 7.06 -4.59
CA CYS A 19 9.17 5.64 -4.23
C CYS A 19 10.03 5.38 -2.99
N SER A 20 11.17 6.08 -2.90
CA SER A 20 12.09 6.01 -1.77
C SER A 20 11.48 6.46 -0.44
N ALA A 21 10.71 7.57 -0.39
CA ALA A 21 10.07 8.04 0.84
C ALA A 21 8.99 7.06 1.34
N TYR A 22 8.16 6.55 0.43
CA TYR A 22 7.14 5.56 0.76
C TYR A 22 7.75 4.23 1.24
N MET A 23 8.76 3.72 0.56
CA MET A 23 9.47 2.51 0.98
C MET A 23 10.20 2.71 2.31
N THR A 24 10.78 3.88 2.55
CA THR A 24 11.40 4.20 3.85
C THR A 24 10.37 4.16 4.96
N TYR A 25 9.18 4.73 4.73
CA TYR A 25 8.05 4.64 5.66
C TYR A 25 7.62 3.19 5.93
N GLU A 26 7.39 2.39 4.88
CA GLU A 26 6.98 0.98 5.01
C GLU A 26 8.03 0.14 5.73
N ASN A 27 9.31 0.32 5.43
CA ASN A 27 10.41 -0.40 6.10
C ASN A 27 10.51 -0.05 7.58
N ARG A 28 10.33 1.22 7.95
CA ARG A 28 10.26 1.63 9.37
C ARG A 28 9.05 1.01 10.05
N LEU A 29 7.90 0.99 9.38
CA LEU A 29 6.69 0.39 9.90
C LEU A 29 6.89 -1.12 10.14
N ARG A 30 7.47 -1.86 9.18
CA ARG A 30 7.83 -3.28 9.35
C ARG A 30 8.80 -3.52 10.52
N ALA A 31 9.76 -2.61 10.75
CA ALA A 31 10.66 -2.70 11.90
C ALA A 31 9.89 -2.55 13.22
N PHE A 32 8.98 -1.58 13.32
CA PHE A 32 8.11 -1.42 14.50
C PHE A 32 7.19 -2.62 14.69
N GLU A 33 6.58 -3.12 13.61
CA GLU A 33 5.71 -4.30 13.66
C GLU A 33 6.45 -5.56 14.12
N THR A 34 7.71 -5.70 13.71
CA THR A 34 8.58 -6.79 14.15
C THR A 34 8.83 -6.72 15.65
N ASN A 35 9.08 -5.52 16.18
CA ASN A 35 9.29 -5.31 17.61
C ASN A 35 8.01 -5.55 18.43
N LEU A 36 6.84 -5.24 17.87
CA LEU A 36 5.55 -5.46 18.53
C LEU A 36 5.11 -6.92 18.50
N GLY A 37 5.47 -7.67 17.45
CA GLY A 37 5.21 -9.11 17.43
C GLY A 37 5.42 -9.75 16.07
N SER A 38 4.75 -9.24 15.03
CA SER A 38 4.85 -9.77 13.68
C SER A 38 4.54 -8.67 12.66
N ILE A 39 5.21 -8.71 11.52
CA ILE A 39 4.82 -7.89 10.37
C ILE A 39 3.54 -8.42 9.74
N VAL A 40 2.80 -7.52 9.10
CA VAL A 40 1.51 -7.81 8.48
C VAL A 40 1.65 -8.21 7.00
N GLY A 41 2.66 -7.70 6.31
CA GLY A 41 2.94 -7.99 4.90
C GLY A 41 4.43 -7.96 4.63
N VAL A 42 4.88 -8.80 3.71
CA VAL A 42 6.30 -8.85 3.30
C VAL A 42 6.57 -7.86 2.17
N ASP A 43 7.85 -7.63 1.88
CA ASP A 43 8.28 -6.75 0.79
C ASP A 43 8.22 -7.43 -0.59
N GLY A 44 8.13 -8.77 -0.62
CA GLY A 44 8.12 -9.56 -1.86
C GLY A 44 9.48 -9.65 -2.55
N GLY A 45 10.53 -9.07 -1.95
CA GLY A 45 11.89 -9.14 -2.47
C GLY A 45 12.59 -10.44 -2.09
N VAL A 46 12.99 -10.55 -0.82
CA VAL A 46 13.67 -11.76 -0.32
C VAL A 46 12.95 -12.28 0.92
N ASP A 47 12.27 -13.40 0.76
CA ASP A 47 11.44 -14.02 1.78
C ASP A 47 11.86 -15.46 2.05
N ALA A 48 11.87 -15.83 3.34
CA ALA A 48 12.18 -17.19 3.76
C ALA A 48 11.17 -17.68 4.80
N ILE A 49 10.63 -18.88 4.57
CA ILE A 49 9.63 -19.54 5.42
C ILE A 49 10.09 -20.97 5.68
N ARG A 50 9.95 -21.44 6.93
CA ARG A 50 10.27 -22.83 7.27
C ARG A 50 9.25 -23.76 6.63
N ARG A 51 9.71 -24.91 6.13
CA ARG A 51 8.91 -25.84 5.33
C ARG A 51 7.66 -26.31 6.09
N GLU A 52 7.79 -26.56 7.38
CA GLU A 52 6.75 -27.06 8.27
C GLU A 52 5.59 -26.07 8.51
N ILE A 53 5.83 -24.76 8.35
CA ILE A 53 4.82 -23.72 8.52
C ILE A 53 4.34 -23.12 7.20
N TYR A 54 4.91 -23.54 6.07
CA TYR A 54 4.46 -23.14 4.75
C TYR A 54 3.03 -23.63 4.47
N SER A 55 2.22 -22.79 3.82
CA SER A 55 0.89 -23.15 3.32
C SER A 55 0.84 -22.87 1.83
N PRO A 56 0.39 -23.83 0.99
CA PRO A 56 0.18 -23.56 -0.42
C PRO A 56 -0.90 -22.50 -0.58
N MET A 57 -0.70 -21.61 -1.55
CA MET A 57 -1.66 -20.55 -1.85
C MET A 57 -2.43 -20.85 -3.13
N ARG A 58 -3.60 -20.24 -3.25
CA ARG A 58 -4.33 -20.23 -4.50
C ARG A 58 -3.68 -19.28 -5.51
N ALA A 59 -3.83 -19.57 -6.80
CA ALA A 59 -3.24 -18.77 -7.87
C ALA A 59 -3.78 -17.32 -7.93
N ASP A 60 -4.96 -17.05 -7.35
CA ASP A 60 -5.57 -15.71 -7.30
C ASP A 60 -5.05 -14.85 -6.14
N GLN A 61 -4.32 -15.44 -5.20
CA GLN A 61 -3.87 -14.77 -3.98
C GLN A 61 -2.59 -13.95 -4.18
N LEU A 62 -2.44 -12.89 -3.39
CA LEU A 62 -1.24 -12.06 -3.36
C LEU A 62 -0.21 -12.71 -2.42
N PRO A 63 0.94 -13.22 -2.93
CA PRO A 63 1.93 -13.90 -2.09
C PRO A 63 2.41 -13.05 -0.92
N ASP A 64 2.75 -11.81 -1.23
CA ASP A 64 3.40 -10.88 -0.28
C ASP A 64 2.51 -10.51 0.90
N PHE A 65 1.22 -10.83 0.80
CA PHE A 65 0.25 -10.54 1.85
C PHE A 65 -0.37 -11.80 2.44
N VAL A 66 -0.66 -12.83 1.64
CA VAL A 66 -1.30 -14.05 2.13
C VAL A 66 -0.33 -14.95 2.89
N GLN A 67 0.93 -15.08 2.44
CA GLN A 67 1.90 -15.93 3.13
C GLN A 67 2.19 -15.50 4.58
N PRO A 68 2.50 -14.22 4.88
CA PRO A 68 2.75 -13.83 6.26
C PRO A 68 1.52 -14.00 7.16
N LEU A 69 0.32 -13.79 6.63
CA LEU A 69 -0.94 -14.01 7.34
C LEU A 69 -1.18 -15.50 7.64
N ALA A 70 -0.94 -16.39 6.67
CA ALA A 70 -1.03 -17.83 6.88
C ALA A 70 -0.04 -18.35 7.94
N VAL A 71 1.17 -17.78 7.98
CA VAL A 71 2.14 -18.06 9.05
C VAL A 71 1.60 -17.61 10.41
N ARG A 72 0.94 -16.44 10.47
CA ARG A 72 0.35 -15.92 11.70
C ARG A 72 -0.84 -16.73 12.19
N GLU A 73 -1.69 -17.24 11.29
CA GLU A 73 -2.80 -18.14 11.64
C GLU A 73 -2.31 -19.43 12.30
N LYS A 74 -1.13 -19.94 11.92
CA LYS A 74 -0.49 -21.10 12.55
C LYS A 74 0.17 -20.80 13.90
N GLY A 75 0.05 -19.57 14.41
CA GLY A 75 0.61 -19.17 15.71
C GLY A 75 2.07 -18.73 15.67
N TYR A 76 2.68 -18.61 14.49
CA TYR A 76 4.06 -18.14 14.33
C TYR A 76 4.10 -16.64 14.02
N ARG A 77 5.28 -16.05 14.10
CA ARG A 77 5.52 -14.66 13.73
C ARG A 77 6.36 -14.52 12.48
N VAL A 78 6.18 -13.40 11.79
CA VAL A 78 7.00 -12.99 10.65
C VAL A 78 7.82 -11.77 11.05
N VAL A 79 9.12 -11.82 10.77
CA VAL A 79 10.12 -10.85 11.22
C VAL A 79 10.73 -10.17 9.99
N TYR A 80 10.91 -8.85 10.07
CA TYR A 80 11.69 -8.07 9.12
C TYR A 80 13.18 -8.06 9.49
N GLU A 81 14.04 -8.45 8.55
CA GLU A 81 15.49 -8.46 8.70
C GLU A 81 16.12 -7.41 7.76
N PRO A 82 16.43 -6.21 8.25
CA PRO A 82 16.92 -5.11 7.39
C PRO A 82 18.31 -5.37 6.79
N ARG A 83 19.07 -6.35 7.30
CA ARG A 83 20.39 -6.73 6.75
C ARG A 83 20.30 -7.73 5.60
N ALA A 84 19.16 -8.38 5.39
CA ALA A 84 18.93 -9.24 4.23
C ALA A 84 18.55 -8.35 3.05
N LEU A 85 19.50 -8.07 2.15
CA LEU A 85 19.32 -7.09 1.06
C LEU A 85 19.08 -7.79 -0.28
N LEU A 86 18.08 -7.31 -1.01
CA LEU A 86 17.88 -7.60 -2.43
C LEU A 86 18.05 -6.31 -3.24
N TYR A 87 18.75 -6.38 -4.36
CA TYR A 87 18.89 -5.27 -5.30
C TYR A 87 18.09 -5.55 -6.57
N GLU A 88 17.22 -4.61 -6.95
CA GLU A 88 16.46 -4.67 -8.21
C GLU A 88 16.63 -3.38 -9.01
N ASP A 89 16.59 -3.49 -10.34
CA ASP A 89 16.64 -2.33 -11.22
C ASP A 89 15.29 -1.60 -11.24
N ALA A 90 15.32 -0.27 -11.15
CA ALA A 90 14.11 0.54 -11.25
C ALA A 90 13.55 0.51 -12.68
N LEU A 91 12.38 -0.12 -12.88
CA LEU A 91 11.69 -0.17 -14.18
C LEU A 91 10.84 1.07 -14.45
N ALA A 92 10.83 1.54 -15.70
CA ALA A 92 10.46 2.91 -16.09
C ALA A 92 9.16 3.04 -16.93
N ASP A 93 8.05 2.37 -16.58
CA ASP A 93 6.75 2.64 -17.25
C ASP A 93 5.59 2.94 -16.29
N THR A 94 5.08 4.18 -16.37
CA THR A 94 4.04 4.76 -15.52
C THR A 94 2.64 4.22 -15.81
N ALA A 95 2.32 3.83 -17.05
CA ALA A 95 0.96 3.37 -17.40
C ALA A 95 0.71 1.93 -16.91
N ASP A 96 1.74 1.10 -16.97
CA ASP A 96 1.75 -0.22 -16.37
C ASP A 96 1.67 -0.18 -14.85
N GLU A 97 2.17 0.90 -14.25
CA GLU A 97 2.19 1.08 -12.81
C GLU A 97 0.78 1.26 -12.22
N PHE A 98 -0.09 2.05 -12.85
CA PHE A 98 -1.48 2.21 -12.38
C PHE A 98 -2.27 0.90 -12.44
N ARG A 99 -2.20 0.19 -13.57
CA ARG A 99 -2.85 -1.13 -13.72
C ARG A 99 -2.33 -2.14 -12.70
N MET A 100 -1.03 -2.14 -12.45
CA MET A 100 -0.42 -2.95 -11.41
C MET A 100 -0.98 -2.58 -10.03
N ARG A 101 -1.06 -1.29 -9.67
CA ARG A 101 -1.58 -0.84 -8.37
C ARG A 101 -3.04 -1.24 -8.15
N VAL A 102 -3.87 -1.14 -9.19
CA VAL A 102 -5.27 -1.62 -9.15
C VAL A 102 -5.30 -3.12 -8.92
N ARG A 103 -4.49 -3.91 -9.65
CA ARG A 103 -4.40 -5.37 -9.48
C ARG A 103 -3.96 -5.76 -8.07
N VAL A 104 -2.88 -5.16 -7.57
CA VAL A 104 -2.33 -5.45 -6.24
C VAL A 104 -3.35 -5.12 -5.16
N SER A 105 -4.02 -3.96 -5.26
CA SER A 105 -5.06 -3.55 -4.32
C SER A 105 -6.27 -4.48 -4.36
N LEU A 106 -6.69 -4.93 -5.56
CA LEU A 106 -7.80 -5.88 -5.72
C LEU A 106 -7.48 -7.21 -5.04
N ARG A 107 -6.27 -7.75 -5.26
CA ARG A 107 -5.83 -8.99 -4.59
C ARG A 107 -5.70 -8.80 -3.08
N ALA A 108 -5.29 -7.62 -2.62
CA ALA A 108 -5.22 -7.32 -1.20
C ALA A 108 -6.60 -7.26 -0.51
N PHE A 109 -7.64 -6.74 -1.18
CA PHE A 109 -9.01 -6.80 -0.64
C PHE A 109 -9.52 -8.23 -0.52
N HIS A 110 -9.27 -9.08 -1.51
CA HIS A 110 -9.59 -10.51 -1.41
C HIS A 110 -8.79 -11.20 -0.31
N ALA A 111 -7.50 -10.88 -0.15
CA ALA A 111 -6.68 -11.41 0.93
C ALA A 111 -7.21 -11.01 2.32
N LEU A 112 -7.61 -9.74 2.51
CA LEU A 112 -8.27 -9.28 3.75
C LEU A 112 -9.58 -10.01 4.03
N LYS A 113 -10.38 -10.27 2.98
CA LYS A 113 -11.62 -11.03 3.11
C LYS A 113 -11.36 -12.49 3.50
N ASP A 114 -10.41 -13.14 2.84
CA ASP A 114 -10.03 -14.53 3.10
C ASP A 114 -9.47 -14.70 4.51
N MET A 115 -8.62 -13.77 4.94
CA MET A 115 -7.89 -13.80 6.21
C MET A 115 -8.58 -12.98 7.31
N ARG A 116 -9.89 -12.71 7.17
CA ARG A 116 -10.65 -11.86 8.11
C ARG A 116 -10.64 -12.37 9.55
N GLY A 117 -10.40 -13.67 9.76
CA GLY A 117 -10.26 -14.25 11.10
C GLY A 117 -9.11 -13.63 11.90
N LEU A 118 -8.06 -13.13 11.24
CA LEU A 118 -6.93 -12.44 11.87
C LEU A 118 -7.27 -11.04 12.40
N LEU A 119 -8.45 -10.50 12.04
CA LEU A 119 -8.93 -9.21 12.54
C LEU A 119 -9.62 -9.31 13.91
N ASP A 120 -9.77 -10.51 14.46
CA ASP A 120 -10.33 -10.69 15.80
C ASP A 120 -9.33 -10.23 16.88
N PRO A 121 -9.61 -9.12 17.61
CA PRO A 121 -8.72 -8.59 18.63
C PRO A 121 -8.62 -9.50 19.87
N PHE A 122 -9.64 -10.31 20.14
CA PHE A 122 -9.62 -11.22 21.29
C PHE A 122 -8.70 -12.41 21.04
N ARG A 123 -8.58 -12.84 19.78
CA ARG A 123 -7.72 -13.96 19.39
C ARG A 123 -6.29 -13.53 19.02
N TYR A 124 -6.13 -12.38 18.37
CA TYR A 124 -4.85 -11.96 17.80
C TYR A 124 -4.25 -10.69 18.45
N GLY A 125 -4.97 -10.05 19.37
CA GLY A 125 -4.48 -8.93 20.18
C GLY A 125 -3.96 -7.78 19.32
N ILE A 126 -2.73 -7.34 19.62
CA ILE A 126 -2.05 -6.24 18.92
C ILE A 126 -1.92 -6.53 17.41
N PHE A 127 -1.78 -7.79 17.00
CA PHE A 127 -1.67 -8.13 15.58
C PHE A 127 -2.94 -7.78 14.79
N ALA A 128 -4.13 -7.98 15.38
CA ALA A 128 -5.38 -7.58 14.75
C ALA A 128 -5.42 -6.06 14.51
N TRP A 129 -4.94 -5.28 15.49
CA TRP A 129 -4.81 -3.83 15.35
C TRP A 129 -3.79 -3.43 14.27
N GLN A 130 -2.63 -4.10 14.19
CA GLN A 130 -1.65 -3.87 13.13
C GLN A 130 -2.27 -4.14 11.75
N LEU A 131 -2.94 -5.29 11.58
CA LEU A 131 -3.61 -5.65 10.33
C LEU A 131 -4.71 -4.65 9.95
N PHE A 132 -5.53 -4.24 10.92
CA PHE A 132 -6.61 -3.28 10.70
C PHE A 132 -6.08 -1.90 10.29
N SER A 133 -5.16 -1.33 11.07
CA SER A 133 -4.63 0.01 10.80
C SER A 133 -3.74 0.06 9.55
N HIS A 134 -2.78 -0.85 9.42
CA HIS A 134 -1.78 -0.84 8.36
C HIS A 134 -2.34 -1.31 7.02
N LYS A 135 -3.35 -2.20 6.99
CA LYS A 135 -3.90 -2.71 5.73
C LYS A 135 -5.34 -2.27 5.50
N VAL A 136 -6.27 -2.53 6.42
CA VAL A 136 -7.69 -2.22 6.19
C VAL A 136 -7.89 -0.71 5.99
N LEU A 137 -7.51 0.12 6.97
CA LEU A 137 -7.67 1.57 6.87
C LEU A 137 -6.86 2.17 5.72
N ARG A 138 -5.65 1.64 5.49
CA ARG A 138 -4.78 2.07 4.39
C ARG A 138 -5.43 1.85 3.02
N TYR A 139 -6.01 0.69 2.77
CA TYR A 139 -6.72 0.42 1.51
C TYR A 139 -8.06 1.16 1.41
N MET A 140 -8.67 1.53 2.54
CA MET A 140 -9.89 2.34 2.59
C MET A 140 -9.64 3.86 2.61
N ALA A 141 -8.38 4.31 2.53
CA ALA A 141 -8.03 5.73 2.60
C ALA A 141 -8.75 6.60 1.53
N PHE A 142 -9.04 6.03 0.35
CA PHE A 142 -9.81 6.73 -0.69
C PHE A 142 -11.21 7.16 -0.20
N LEU A 143 -11.86 6.32 0.62
CA LEU A 143 -13.17 6.62 1.18
C LEU A 143 -13.07 7.78 2.17
N PHE A 144 -12.06 7.79 3.03
CA PHE A 144 -11.84 8.88 3.98
C PHE A 144 -11.51 10.19 3.29
N MET A 145 -10.77 10.17 2.18
CA MET A 145 -10.51 11.38 1.38
C MET A 145 -11.79 11.96 0.77
N VAL A 146 -12.67 11.10 0.23
CA VAL A 146 -13.97 11.53 -0.33
C VAL A 146 -14.87 12.06 0.77
N LEU A 147 -15.01 11.32 1.88
CA LEU A 147 -15.82 11.74 3.03
C LEU A 147 -15.33 13.07 3.59
N ALA A 148 -14.00 13.23 3.77
CA ALA A 148 -13.43 14.47 4.27
C ALA A 148 -13.70 15.67 3.36
N PHE A 149 -13.74 15.48 2.03
CA PHE A 149 -14.10 16.56 1.11
C PHE A 149 -15.60 16.89 1.15
N LEU A 150 -16.46 15.87 1.13
CA LEU A 150 -17.91 16.03 1.14
C LEU A 150 -18.43 16.64 2.44
N THR A 151 -17.86 16.28 3.58
CA THR A 151 -18.24 16.87 4.88
C THR A 151 -17.70 18.28 5.04
N ASN A 152 -16.53 18.60 4.46
CA ASN A 152 -15.95 19.92 4.58
C ASN A 152 -16.71 20.99 3.76
N LEU A 153 -17.38 20.59 2.68
CA LEU A 153 -18.15 21.51 1.84
C LEU A 153 -19.30 22.25 2.58
N PRO A 154 -20.23 21.57 3.30
CA PRO A 154 -21.23 22.26 4.11
C PRO A 154 -20.62 22.96 5.32
N LEU A 155 -19.58 22.39 5.95
CA LEU A 155 -18.94 22.99 7.12
C LEU A 155 -18.28 24.34 6.78
N ALA A 156 -17.59 24.44 5.64
CA ALA A 156 -16.99 25.70 5.18
C ALA A 156 -18.04 26.77 4.82
N ARG A 157 -19.24 26.36 4.40
CA ARG A 157 -20.34 27.27 4.09
C ARG A 157 -21.00 27.84 5.35
N HIS A 158 -21.23 27.00 6.36
CA HIS A 158 -21.94 27.41 7.59
C HIS A 158 -21.00 27.97 8.67
N HIS A 159 -19.74 27.52 8.71
CA HIS A 159 -18.75 27.91 9.70
C HIS A 159 -17.51 28.45 8.98
N GLN A 160 -17.52 29.77 8.72
CA GLN A 160 -16.39 30.46 8.11
C GLN A 160 -15.14 30.47 9.03
N GLY A 161 -13.95 30.66 8.45
CA GLY A 161 -12.68 30.62 9.16
C GLY A 161 -11.94 29.30 8.94
N PHE A 162 -11.75 28.51 10.00
CA PHE A 162 -10.95 27.27 9.96
C PHE A 162 -11.39 26.29 8.87
N TYR A 163 -12.70 26.03 8.72
CA TYR A 163 -13.21 25.11 7.70
C TYR A 163 -13.08 25.63 6.26
N ALA A 164 -13.17 26.96 6.07
CA ALA A 164 -12.89 27.57 4.78
C ALA A 164 -11.40 27.40 4.41
N PHE A 165 -10.50 27.57 5.39
CA PHE A 165 -9.07 27.31 5.21
C PHE A 165 -8.78 25.84 4.89
N THR A 166 -9.34 24.89 5.63
CA THR A 166 -9.12 23.45 5.34
C THR A 166 -9.69 23.04 4.00
N LEU A 167 -10.83 23.61 3.58
CA LEU A 167 -11.40 23.36 2.24
C LEU A 167 -10.50 23.93 1.14
N ALA A 168 -10.01 25.16 1.32
CA ALA A 168 -9.05 25.75 0.39
C ALA A 168 -7.76 24.91 0.30
N ALA A 169 -7.23 24.44 1.43
CA ALA A 169 -6.06 23.57 1.46
C ALA A 169 -6.31 22.22 0.75
N GLN A 170 -7.48 21.60 0.95
CA GLN A 170 -7.88 20.39 0.23
C GLN A 170 -7.99 20.61 -1.28
N VAL A 171 -8.59 21.73 -1.71
CA VAL A 171 -8.69 22.08 -3.14
C VAL A 171 -7.31 22.29 -3.73
N VAL A 172 -6.43 23.04 -3.06
CA VAL A 172 -5.04 23.25 -3.49
C VAL A 172 -4.30 21.91 -3.57
N PHE A 173 -4.48 21.01 -2.60
CA PHE A 173 -3.89 19.67 -2.63
C PHE A 173 -4.33 18.89 -3.87
N TYR A 174 -5.63 18.85 -4.19
CA TYR A 174 -6.13 18.15 -5.36
C TYR A 174 -5.70 18.79 -6.68
N LEU A 175 -5.68 20.12 -6.77
CA LEU A 175 -5.16 20.85 -7.93
C LEU A 175 -3.66 20.57 -8.13
N THR A 176 -2.88 20.52 -7.05
CA THR A 176 -1.46 20.17 -7.10
C THR A 176 -1.27 18.76 -7.66
N ALA A 177 -2.12 17.80 -7.28
CA ALA A 177 -2.08 16.45 -7.83
C ALA A 177 -2.41 16.43 -9.34
N VAL A 178 -3.36 17.26 -9.81
CA VAL A 178 -3.68 17.39 -11.24
C VAL A 178 -2.51 17.99 -12.02
N VAL A 179 -1.85 19.03 -11.49
CA VAL A 179 -0.63 19.60 -12.08
C VAL A 179 0.48 18.53 -12.15
N GLY A 180 0.64 17.74 -11.08
CA GLY A 180 1.59 16.62 -11.06
C GLY A 180 1.33 15.56 -12.13
N HIS A 181 0.07 15.31 -12.49
CA HIS A 181 -0.25 14.43 -13.62
C HIS A 181 0.29 14.97 -14.95
N GLY A 182 0.17 16.28 -15.19
CA GLY A 182 0.71 16.94 -16.39
C GLY A 182 2.24 16.93 -16.44
N LEU A 183 2.88 17.06 -15.27
CA LEU A 183 4.34 17.07 -15.12
C LEU A 183 4.98 15.68 -14.97
N ARG A 184 4.21 14.59 -15.09
CA ARG A 184 4.70 13.22 -14.85
C ARG A 184 5.92 12.80 -15.71
N ARG A 185 6.17 13.50 -16.82
CA ARG A 185 7.31 13.25 -17.74
C ARG A 185 8.47 14.23 -17.54
N SER A 186 8.32 15.22 -16.66
CA SER A 186 9.20 16.39 -16.57
C SER A 186 9.76 16.61 -15.15
N ASP A 187 9.92 15.52 -14.39
CA ASP A 187 10.43 15.49 -13.01
C ASP A 187 9.81 16.56 -12.09
N PRO A 188 8.58 16.35 -11.60
CA PRO A 188 7.86 17.36 -10.83
C PRO A 188 8.56 17.63 -9.48
N PRO A 189 8.40 18.84 -8.91
CA PRO A 189 8.87 19.13 -7.56
C PRO A 189 8.38 18.08 -6.53
N LYS A 190 9.20 17.78 -5.52
CA LYS A 190 8.95 16.72 -4.51
C LYS A 190 7.53 16.70 -3.96
N LEU A 191 7.02 17.87 -3.55
CA LEU A 191 5.68 18.00 -2.99
C LEU A 191 4.58 17.70 -4.01
N VAL A 192 4.76 18.15 -5.26
CA VAL A 192 3.83 17.89 -6.36
C VAL A 192 3.80 16.40 -6.70
N GLY A 193 4.98 15.77 -6.79
CA GLY A 193 5.10 14.32 -7.00
C GLY A 193 4.44 13.52 -5.88
N LEU A 194 4.60 13.92 -4.62
CA LEU A 194 3.98 13.28 -3.47
C LEU A 194 2.44 13.37 -3.51
N CYS A 195 1.89 14.57 -3.73
CA CYS A 195 0.44 14.79 -3.85
C CYS A 195 -0.15 13.96 -4.99
N TYR A 196 0.50 13.98 -6.15
CA TYR A 196 0.11 13.17 -7.30
C TYR A 196 0.11 11.67 -6.97
N TYR A 197 1.20 11.15 -6.40
CA TYR A 197 1.34 9.74 -6.05
C TYR A 197 0.28 9.28 -5.05
N LEU A 198 0.01 10.09 -4.02
CA LEU A 198 -1.02 9.79 -3.01
C LEU A 198 -2.41 9.70 -3.64
N CYS A 199 -2.76 10.63 -4.53
CA CYS A 199 -4.04 10.60 -5.25
C CYS A 199 -4.15 9.38 -6.18
N VAL A 200 -3.09 9.06 -6.93
CA VAL A 200 -3.08 7.89 -7.84
C VAL A 200 -3.23 6.58 -7.06
N LEU A 201 -2.55 6.44 -5.91
CA LEU A 201 -2.66 5.25 -5.06
C LEU A 201 -4.10 5.06 -4.56
N ASN A 202 -4.73 6.12 -4.07
CA ASN A 202 -6.10 6.07 -3.56
C ASN A 202 -7.13 5.86 -4.67
N LEU A 203 -6.92 6.47 -5.85
CA LEU A 203 -7.77 6.22 -7.01
C LEU A 203 -7.70 4.75 -7.45
N ALA A 204 -6.49 4.17 -7.49
CA ALA A 204 -6.31 2.75 -7.78
C ALA A 204 -7.00 1.86 -6.74
N GLY A 205 -6.92 2.23 -5.45
CA GLY A 205 -7.62 1.57 -4.35
C GLY A 205 -9.14 1.62 -4.51
N GLY A 206 -9.71 2.78 -4.85
CA GLY A 206 -11.14 2.95 -5.08
C GLY A 206 -11.66 2.12 -6.27
N LEU A 207 -10.94 2.12 -7.40
CA LEU A 207 -11.29 1.26 -8.54
C LEU A 207 -11.17 -0.23 -8.20
N ALA A 208 -10.15 -0.62 -7.44
CA ALA A 208 -9.99 -1.99 -6.96
C ALA A 208 -11.12 -2.40 -6.02
N TRP A 209 -11.61 -1.49 -5.16
CA TRP A 209 -12.75 -1.72 -4.28
C TRP A 209 -14.02 -2.00 -5.06
N ILE A 210 -14.32 -1.21 -6.11
CA ILE A 210 -15.47 -1.45 -6.99
C ILE A 210 -15.36 -2.83 -7.65
N GLN A 211 -14.18 -3.19 -8.17
CA GLN A 211 -13.96 -4.50 -8.78
C GLN A 211 -14.08 -5.65 -7.77
N PHE A 212 -13.66 -5.44 -6.53
CA PHE A 212 -13.80 -6.39 -5.43
C PHE A 212 -15.29 -6.64 -5.11
N LEU A 213 -16.10 -5.57 -5.00
CA LEU A 213 -17.54 -5.68 -4.79
C LEU A 213 -18.25 -6.39 -5.94
N GLN A 214 -17.77 -6.22 -7.18
CA GLN A 214 -18.24 -6.95 -8.36
C GLN A 214 -17.77 -8.42 -8.40
N GLY A 215 -17.01 -8.89 -7.41
CA GLY A 215 -16.50 -10.26 -7.35
C GLY A 215 -15.39 -10.58 -8.37
N ARG A 216 -14.81 -9.56 -9.03
CA ARG A 216 -13.74 -9.79 -10.01
C ARG A 216 -12.49 -10.33 -9.34
N LYS A 217 -11.81 -11.27 -10.01
CA LYS A 217 -10.52 -11.82 -9.60
C LYS A 217 -9.55 -11.77 -10.78
N GLN A 218 -8.30 -11.37 -10.53
CA GLN A 218 -7.25 -11.36 -11.54
C GLN A 218 -6.23 -12.46 -11.24
N VAL A 219 -6.36 -13.58 -11.95
CA VAL A 219 -5.49 -14.76 -11.80
C VAL A 219 -4.30 -14.69 -12.75
N VAL A 220 -4.54 -14.30 -14.02
CA VAL A 220 -3.50 -14.30 -15.06
C VAL A 220 -2.54 -13.13 -14.87
N TRP A 221 -1.27 -13.45 -14.60
CA TRP A 221 -0.18 -12.49 -14.68
C TRP A 221 0.12 -12.21 -16.16
N LYS A 222 -0.08 -10.97 -16.60
CA LYS A 222 0.44 -10.51 -17.89
C LYS A 222 1.84 -9.93 -17.65
N PRO A 223 2.90 -10.54 -18.22
CA PRO A 223 4.23 -9.95 -18.18
C PRO A 223 4.18 -8.54 -18.77
N ARG A 224 5.01 -7.64 -18.26
CA ARG A 224 5.31 -6.39 -18.96
C ARG A 224 6.13 -6.79 -20.20
N THR A 225 5.55 -6.60 -21.38
CA THR A 225 6.25 -6.76 -22.68
C THR A 225 6.95 -5.47 -23.04
#